data_AF-A0A1F3CV38-F1
#
_entry.id   AF-A0A1F3CV38-F1
#
_cell.length_a   1.000
_cell.length_b   1.000
_cell.length_c   1.000
_cell.angle_alpha   90.00
_cell.angle_beta   90.00
_cell.angle_gamma   90.00
#
_symmetry.space_group_name_H-M   'P 1'
#
loop_
_entity.id
_entity.type
_entity.pdbx_description
1 polymer ?
#
loop_
_entity_poly.entity_id
_entity_poly.type
_entity_poly.pdbx_seq_one_letter_code
_entity_poly.pdbx_strand_id
1 'polypeptide(L)' 'MTRMTVTLDEELLAEARRLSGARTKREALETALREFVVRMRRSRVASHAGTLELTLTHERLRRWRDER' A
#
# COMPACT_ATOMS: atom_id res chain seq x y z
N MET A 1 -4.91 -19.87 -6.80
CA MET A 1 -3.62 -19.62 -6.09
C MET A 1 -2.56 -20.53 -6.66
N THR A 2 -1.32 -20.06 -6.74
CA THR A 2 -0.16 -20.85 -7.22
C THR A 2 0.67 -21.31 -6.03
N ARG A 3 1.14 -22.56 -6.03
CA ARG A 3 2.05 -23.09 -5.01
C ARG A 3 3.49 -22.82 -5.42
N MET A 4 4.29 -22.32 -4.49
CA MET A 4 5.73 -22.07 -4.68
C MET A 4 6.49 -22.45 -3.41
N THR A 5 7.79 -22.70 -3.56
CA THR A 5 8.73 -22.90 -2.46
C THR A 5 9.64 -21.69 -2.38
N VAL A 6 9.77 -21.11 -1.20
CA VAL A 6 10.65 -19.95 -0.93
C VAL A 6 11.40 -20.19 0.37
N THR A 7 12.65 -19.76 0.42
CA THR A 7 13.45 -19.75 1.66
C THR A 7 13.24 -18.42 2.36
N LEU A 8 12.92 -18.47 3.66
CA LEU A 8 12.61 -17.30 4.49
C LEU A 8 13.37 -17.42 5.81
N ASP A 9 13.68 -16.27 6.40
CA ASP A 9 14.12 -16.19 7.78
C ASP A 9 12.97 -16.62 8.72
N GLU A 10 13.23 -17.66 9.52
CA GLU A 10 12.23 -18.24 10.42
C GLU A 10 11.90 -17.32 11.59
N GLU A 11 12.88 -16.56 12.10
CA GLU A 11 12.68 -15.62 13.20
C GLU A 11 11.82 -14.45 12.75
N LEU A 12 12.10 -13.90 11.56
CA LEU A 12 11.29 -12.83 10.98
C LEU A 12 9.86 -13.29 10.70
N LEU A 13 9.67 -14.54 10.24
CA LEU A 13 8.34 -15.09 10.01
C LEU A 13 7.57 -15.33 11.32
N ALA A 14 8.25 -15.75 12.38
CA ALA A 14 7.66 -15.86 13.71
C ALA A 14 7.25 -14.50 14.27
N GLU A 15 8.11 -13.49 14.11
CA GLU A 15 7.81 -12.09 14.47
C GLU A 15 6.58 -11.57 13.72
N ALA A 16 6.56 -11.74 12.40
CA ALA A 16 5.45 -11.31 11.56
C ALA A 16 4.13 -11.97 11.99
N ARG A 17 4.15 -13.26 12.33
CA ARG A 17 2.96 -13.95 12.85
C ARG A 17 2.50 -13.39 14.19
N ARG A 18 3.43 -13.13 15.12
CA ARG A 18 3.11 -12.57 16.43
C ARG A 18 2.49 -11.16 16.31
N LEU A 19 3.09 -10.29 15.52
CA LEU A 19 2.64 -8.91 15.32
C LEU A 19 1.33 -8.82 14.53
N SER A 20 1.12 -9.69 13.53
CA SER A 20 -0.10 -9.69 12.72
C SER A 20 -1.25 -10.51 13.30
N GLY A 21 -1.00 -11.35 14.32
CA GLY A 21 -1.98 -12.33 14.83
C GLY A 21 -2.28 -13.48 13.87
N ALA A 22 -1.46 -13.68 12.82
CA ALA A 22 -1.69 -14.69 11.81
C ALA A 22 -1.53 -16.12 12.36
N ARG A 23 -2.54 -16.96 12.11
CA ARG A 23 -2.57 -18.35 12.59
C ARG A 23 -1.64 -19.25 11.81
N THR A 24 -1.34 -18.92 10.55
CA THR A 24 -0.47 -19.71 9.67
C THR A 24 0.66 -18.88 9.05
N LYS A 25 1.75 -19.55 8.63
CA LYS A 25 2.84 -18.94 7.86
C LYS A 25 2.32 -18.26 6.58
N ARG A 26 1.37 -18.91 5.89
CA ARG A 26 0.71 -18.38 4.69
C ARG A 26 -0.04 -17.07 4.96
N GLU A 27 -0.85 -17.03 6.01
CA GLU A 27 -1.60 -15.82 6.38
C GLU A 27 -0.66 -14.64 6.69
N ALA A 28 0.43 -14.88 7.42
CA ALA A 28 1.42 -13.84 7.70
C ALA A 28 2.06 -13.30 6.40
N LEU A 29 2.44 -14.19 5.49
CA LEU A 29 2.99 -13.84 4.18
C LEU A 29 2.00 -13.03 3.34
N GLU A 30 0.73 -13.45 3.27
CA GLU A 30 -0.30 -12.73 2.50
C GLU A 30 -0.56 -11.33 3.06
N THR A 31 -0.65 -11.20 4.38
CA THR A 31 -0.79 -9.89 5.04
C THR A 31 0.42 -9.01 4.75
N ALA A 32 1.64 -9.54 4.93
CA ALA A 32 2.88 -8.80 4.69
C ALA A 32 2.99 -8.31 3.24
N LEU A 33 2.67 -9.17 2.25
CA LEU A 33 2.70 -8.80 0.83
C LEU A 33 1.65 -7.73 0.50
N ARG A 34 0.45 -7.83 1.07
CA ARG A 34 -0.60 -6.82 0.86
C ARG A 34 -0.18 -5.46 1.39
N GLU A 35 0.33 -5.42 2.62
CA GLU A 35 0.83 -4.17 3.24
C GLU A 35 2.02 -3.60 2.47
N PHE A 36 2.95 -4.45 2.02
CA PHE A 36 4.08 -4.02 1.21
C PHE A 36 3.63 -3.35 -0.10
N VAL A 37 2.67 -3.94 -0.81
CA VAL A 37 2.12 -3.35 -2.04
C VAL A 37 1.43 -2.02 -1.75
N VAL A 38 0.65 -1.92 -0.68
CA VAL A 38 -0.01 -0.66 -0.28
C VAL A 38 1.02 0.42 0.03
N ARG A 39 2.06 0.09 0.80
CA ARG A 39 3.17 1.00 1.12
C ARG A 39 3.88 1.51 -0.13
N MET A 40 4.19 0.62 -1.07
CA MET A 40 4.82 0.97 -2.34
C MET A 40 3.94 1.90 -3.18
N ARG A 41 2.64 1.62 -3.26
CA ARG A 41 1.68 2.48 -3.99
C ARG A 41 1.60 3.87 -3.36
N ARG A 42 1.54 3.97 -2.03
CA ARG A 42 1.52 5.25 -1.31
C ARG A 42 2.81 6.04 -1.55
N SER A 43 3.97 5.39 -1.50
CA SER A 43 5.25 6.01 -1.81
C SER A 43 5.28 6.55 -3.24
N ARG A 44 4.70 5.82 -4.20
CA ARG A 44 4.60 6.29 -5.59
C ARG A 44 3.67 7.50 -5.70
N VAL A 45 2.52 7.53 -5.04
CA VAL A 45 1.66 8.71 -5.05
C VAL A 45 2.38 9.94 -4.48
N ALA A 46 3.13 9.76 -3.39
CA ALA A 46 3.92 10.85 -2.81
C ALA A 46 4.96 11.42 -3.78
N SER A 47 5.57 10.58 -4.64
CA SER A 47 6.53 11.06 -5.66
C SER A 47 5.88 11.91 -6.76
N HIS A 48 4.55 11.87 -6.90
CA HIS A 48 3.81 12.68 -7.87
C HIS A 48 3.33 14.01 -7.29
N ALA A 49 3.59 14.28 -6.00
CA ALA A 49 3.19 15.52 -5.36
C ALA A 49 3.91 16.72 -6.01
N GLY A 50 3.14 17.63 -6.62
CA GLY A 50 3.67 18.83 -7.28
C GLY A 50 4.28 18.60 -8.66
N THR A 51 4.30 17.36 -9.16
CA THR A 51 4.81 17.02 -10.52
C THR A 51 3.71 16.62 -11.49
N LEU A 52 2.45 16.66 -11.04
CA LEU A 52 1.29 16.39 -11.86
C LEU A 52 0.90 17.66 -12.62
N GLU A 53 0.85 17.56 -13.95
CA GLU A 53 0.17 18.54 -14.79
C GLU A 53 -1.33 18.51 -14.50
N LEU A 54 -1.81 19.57 -13.84
CA LEU A 54 -3.22 19.72 -13.51
C LEU A 54 -3.90 20.57 -14.58
N THR A 55 -4.86 19.99 -15.30
CA THR A 55 -5.75 20.74 -16.20
C THR A 55 -6.79 21.59 -15.45
N LEU A 56 -6.81 21.49 -14.12
CA LEU A 56 -7.74 22.20 -13.25
C LEU A 56 -7.28 23.64 -13.00
N THR A 57 -8.05 24.61 -13.47
CA THR A 57 -7.78 26.03 -13.24
C THR A 57 -8.34 26.53 -11.91
N HIS A 58 -7.74 27.60 -11.36
CA HIS A 58 -8.21 28.26 -10.14
C HIS A 58 -9.68 28.73 -10.25
N GLU A 59 -10.07 29.28 -11.40
CA GLU A 59 -11.45 29.76 -11.63
C GLU A 59 -12.46 28.60 -11.57
N ARG A 60 -12.14 27.48 -12.23
CA ARG A 60 -13.01 26.29 -12.24
C ARG A 60 -13.14 25.68 -10.85
N LEU A 61 -12.06 25.67 -10.07
CA LEU A 61 -12.07 25.19 -8.69
C LEU A 61 -12.92 26.08 -7.77
N ARG A 62 -12.91 27.41 -7.95
CA ARG A 62 -13.77 28.32 -7.17
C ARG A 62 -15.25 28.09 -7.45
N ARG A 63 -15.62 27.96 -8.72
CA ARG A 63 -17.01 27.73 -9.13
C ARG A 63 -17.63 26.51 -8.44
N TRP A 64 -16.90 25.40 -8.38
CA TRP A 64 -17.33 24.18 -7.69
C TRP A 64 -17.50 24.32 -6.18
N ARG A 65 -16.77 25.25 -5.55
CA ARG A 65 -16.87 25.48 -4.09
C ARG A 65 -18.10 26.33 -3.75
N ASP A 66 -18.48 27.24 -4.64
CA ASP A 66 -19.61 28.14 -4.44
C ASP A 66 -20.96 27.49 -4.84
N GLU A 67 -20.93 26.37 -5.57
CA GLU A 67 -22.10 25.55 -5.95
C GLU A 67 -22.59 24.59 -4.84
N ARG A 68 -22.04 24.68 -3.61
CA ARG A 68 -22.37 23.82 -2.48
C ARG A 68 -23.12 24.56 -1.37
#